data_AF-A0A061AH49-F1
#
_entry.id   AF-A0A061AH49-F1
#
_cell.length_a   1.000
_cell.length_b   1.000
_cell.length_c   1.000
_cell.angle_alpha   90.00
_cell.angle_beta   90.00
_cell.angle_gamma   90.00
#
_symmetry.space_group_name_H-M   'P 1'
#
loop_
_entity.id
_entity.type
_entity.pdbx_description
1 polymer ?
#
loop_
_entity_poly.entity_id
_entity_poly.type
_entity_poly.pdbx_seq_one_letter_code
_entity_poly.pdbx_strand_id
1 'polypeptide(L)'
;MKSDPEFNYKEMAKAYHQASCQVYRFICDEQWANSLIDGLSLVLLYCMRHALELLLKSMILKENENKKNICSPIFSRIKHNLQEAYIELKSKPVEDPWISMYLKNIIIEDENESLLRYSMDQKFRKENQFINFDDMFKVSLYAFEVLLDFSYSERMLDEEEFKITREAKEEKSPNGEYLIRANTGEGHLYTWQINSVDLYKQIEGFSKSAVIISKNLGKSDEWLMFPTIFCFRHSVEIYLKEIVNTLNNSAKSDLKTDNNKDLPEIFWSTHDLKEIWKYSKPIFSMYSKKFHWNIEEINKVEQVIHYISNIDRHGDFYRYPTDKGINNNEVKSIDRDKMIQFYEDLIEFMSYIFSAIEASNE
;
A
#
# COMPACT_ATOMS: atom_id res chain seq x y z
N MET A 1 20.33 4.93 -0.23
CA MET A 1 20.19 4.60 -1.66
C MET A 1 21.51 4.79 -2.38
N LYS A 2 21.81 3.99 -3.41
CA LYS A 2 23.03 4.12 -4.22
C LYS A 2 22.83 5.12 -5.36
N SER A 3 23.89 5.45 -6.09
CA SER A 3 23.81 6.33 -7.27
C SER A 3 23.13 5.69 -8.48
N ASP A 4 23.05 4.36 -8.51
CA ASP A 4 22.50 3.56 -9.60
C ASP A 4 20.98 3.36 -9.47
N PRO A 5 20.15 3.98 -10.34
CA PRO A 5 18.70 3.84 -10.27
C PRO A 5 18.22 2.41 -10.48
N GLU A 6 18.80 1.67 -11.44
CA GLU A 6 18.46 0.26 -11.70
C GLU A 6 18.60 -0.56 -10.42
N PHE A 7 19.75 -0.45 -9.76
CA PHE A 7 20.00 -1.12 -8.49
C PHE A 7 18.96 -0.74 -7.45
N ASN A 8 18.68 0.55 -7.28
CA ASN A 8 17.74 1.01 -6.27
C ASN A 8 16.31 0.53 -6.52
N TYR A 9 15.84 0.52 -7.79
CA TYR A 9 14.54 -0.02 -8.16
C TYR A 9 14.45 -1.52 -7.89
N LYS A 10 15.50 -2.28 -8.26
CA LYS A 10 15.55 -3.72 -8.01
C LYS A 10 15.51 -4.05 -6.52
N GLU A 11 16.34 -3.40 -5.71
CA GLU A 11 16.39 -3.69 -4.27
C GLU A 11 15.12 -3.26 -3.54
N MET A 12 14.50 -2.15 -3.96
CA MET A 12 13.19 -1.77 -3.45
C MET A 12 12.09 -2.76 -3.88
N ALA A 13 12.14 -3.28 -5.11
CA ALA A 13 11.22 -4.33 -5.57
C ALA A 13 11.31 -5.58 -4.68
N LYS A 14 12.53 -6.05 -4.41
CA LYS A 14 12.77 -7.18 -3.49
C LYS A 14 12.30 -6.91 -2.07
N ALA A 15 12.47 -5.69 -1.57
CA ALA A 15 11.99 -5.31 -0.25
C ALA A 15 10.46 -5.37 -0.16
N TYR A 16 9.75 -4.88 -1.18
CA TYR A 16 8.29 -5.00 -1.24
C TYR A 16 7.83 -6.46 -1.36
N HIS A 17 8.53 -7.28 -2.14
CA HIS A 17 8.31 -8.73 -2.17
C HIS A 17 8.51 -9.37 -0.79
N GLN A 18 9.63 -9.09 -0.11
CA GLN A 18 9.92 -9.62 1.22
C GLN A 18 8.89 -9.19 2.26
N ALA A 19 8.50 -7.92 2.26
CA ALA A 19 7.45 -7.40 3.14
C ALA A 19 6.14 -8.19 2.95
N SER A 20 5.79 -8.45 1.69
CA SER A 20 4.62 -9.25 1.33
C SER A 20 4.71 -10.69 1.86
N CYS A 21 5.83 -11.39 1.66
CA CYS A 21 6.04 -12.73 2.21
C CYS A 21 5.96 -12.78 3.75
N GLN A 22 6.44 -11.75 4.44
CA GLN A 22 6.36 -11.68 5.91
C GLN A 22 4.91 -11.56 6.40
N VAL A 23 4.11 -10.72 5.74
CA VAL A 23 2.68 -10.59 6.05
C VAL A 23 1.94 -11.90 5.75
N TYR A 24 2.26 -12.55 4.63
CA TYR A 24 1.66 -13.84 4.28
C TYR A 24 1.94 -14.94 5.32
N ARG A 25 3.20 -15.10 5.74
CA ARG A 25 3.58 -16.07 6.78
C ARG A 25 2.83 -15.81 8.08
N PHE A 26 2.71 -14.54 8.47
CA PHE A 26 1.94 -14.15 9.65
C PHE A 26 0.44 -14.50 9.55
N ILE A 27 -0.15 -14.43 8.35
CA ILE A 27 -1.53 -14.87 8.11
C ILE A 27 -1.63 -16.40 8.25
N CYS A 28 -0.67 -17.15 7.71
CA CYS A 28 -0.69 -18.61 7.71
C CYS A 28 -0.42 -19.26 9.08
N ASP A 29 0.44 -18.64 9.90
CA ASP A 29 0.91 -19.23 11.17
C ASP A 29 -0.13 -19.14 12.31
N GLU A 30 -1.24 -18.42 12.11
CA GLU A 30 -2.10 -17.95 13.20
C GLU A 30 -3.59 -18.06 12.84
N GLN A 31 -4.44 -18.42 13.81
CA GLN A 31 -5.89 -18.42 13.63
C GLN A 31 -6.47 -17.03 13.93
N TRP A 32 -6.37 -16.12 12.97
CA TRP A 32 -6.89 -14.75 13.10
C TRP A 32 -8.38 -14.64 12.77
N ALA A 33 -9.02 -13.60 13.32
CA ALA A 33 -10.36 -13.21 12.88
C ALA A 33 -10.35 -12.77 11.41
N ASN A 34 -11.38 -13.15 10.65
CA ASN A 34 -11.48 -12.85 9.21
C ASN A 34 -11.30 -11.36 8.88
N SER A 35 -11.74 -10.43 9.74
CA SER A 35 -11.56 -8.99 9.51
C SER A 35 -10.09 -8.55 9.47
N LEU A 36 -9.25 -9.17 10.31
CA LEU A 36 -7.82 -8.91 10.30
C LEU A 36 -7.17 -9.53 9.07
N ILE A 37 -7.55 -10.77 8.73
CA ILE A 37 -7.08 -11.46 7.51
C ILE A 37 -7.42 -10.63 6.27
N ASP A 38 -8.63 -10.06 6.19
CA ASP A 38 -9.05 -9.19 5.09
C ASP A 38 -8.10 -8.00 4.93
N GLY A 39 -7.86 -7.26 6.02
CA GLY A 39 -6.99 -6.08 6.00
C GLY A 39 -5.55 -6.43 5.63
N LEU A 40 -4.99 -7.48 6.21
CA LEU A 40 -3.62 -7.93 5.92
C LEU A 40 -3.49 -8.43 4.46
N SER A 41 -4.52 -9.10 3.94
CA SER A 41 -4.56 -9.61 2.56
C SER A 41 -4.49 -8.48 1.53
N LEU A 42 -5.11 -7.33 1.80
CA LEU A 42 -5.01 -6.16 0.93
C LEU A 42 -3.57 -5.63 0.84
N VAL A 43 -2.88 -5.56 1.98
CA VAL A 43 -1.48 -5.08 2.05
C VAL A 43 -0.52 -6.05 1.38
N LEU A 44 -0.69 -7.35 1.67
CA LEU A 44 0.00 -8.46 1.03
C LEU A 44 -0.02 -8.32 -0.50
N LEU A 45 -1.22 -8.24 -1.08
CA LEU A 45 -1.41 -8.14 -2.53
C LEU A 45 -0.89 -6.80 -3.09
N TYR A 46 -1.08 -5.71 -2.35
CA TYR A 46 -0.56 -4.39 -2.72
C TYR A 46 0.96 -4.42 -2.87
N CYS A 47 1.65 -4.96 -1.86
CA CYS A 47 3.11 -5.04 -1.84
C CYS A 47 3.63 -5.88 -3.01
N MET A 48 2.98 -6.99 -3.37
CA MET A 48 3.35 -7.78 -4.55
C MET A 48 3.15 -7.03 -5.86
N ARG A 49 1.99 -6.40 -6.04
CA ARG A 49 1.70 -5.61 -7.25
C ARG A 49 2.70 -4.47 -7.42
N HIS A 50 3.06 -3.79 -6.34
CA HIS A 50 4.07 -2.73 -6.37
C HIS A 50 5.49 -3.27 -6.61
N ALA A 51 5.83 -4.44 -6.04
CA ALA A 51 7.09 -5.11 -6.32
C ALA A 51 7.27 -5.42 -7.81
N LEU A 52 6.22 -5.91 -8.48
CA LEU A 52 6.22 -6.15 -9.93
C LEU A 52 6.43 -4.84 -10.72
N GLU A 53 5.77 -3.75 -10.33
CA GLU A 53 5.96 -2.44 -10.97
C GLU A 53 7.42 -1.99 -10.88
N LEU A 54 8.02 -2.08 -9.69
CA LEU A 54 9.40 -1.68 -9.44
C LEU A 54 10.39 -2.56 -10.21
N LEU A 55 10.15 -3.87 -10.29
CA LEU A 55 10.99 -4.81 -11.03
C LEU A 55 10.94 -4.54 -12.54
N LEU A 56 9.75 -4.32 -13.11
CA LEU A 56 9.64 -3.95 -14.53
C LEU A 56 10.35 -2.63 -14.83
N LYS A 57 10.25 -1.65 -13.93
CA LYS A 57 10.99 -0.39 -14.03
C LYS A 57 12.51 -0.60 -13.94
N SER A 58 12.99 -1.49 -13.07
CA SER A 58 14.42 -1.82 -13.02
C SER A 58 14.90 -2.49 -14.30
N MET A 59 14.09 -3.38 -14.90
CA MET A 59 14.38 -4.02 -16.18
C MET A 59 14.48 -3.00 -17.32
N ILE A 60 13.56 -2.04 -17.40
CA ILE A 60 13.62 -0.94 -18.38
C ILE A 60 14.90 -0.12 -18.20
N LEU A 61 15.28 0.20 -16.95
CA LEU A 61 16.52 0.91 -16.65
C LEU A 61 17.75 0.12 -17.11
N LYS A 62 17.77 -1.19 -16.85
CA LYS A 62 18.84 -2.10 -17.26
C LYS A 62 19.03 -2.13 -18.77
N GLU A 63 17.96 -2.38 -19.53
CA GLU A 63 18.01 -2.47 -21.01
C GLU A 63 18.36 -1.15 -21.71
N ASN A 64 18.31 -0.04 -20.98
CA ASN A 64 18.64 1.29 -21.46
C ASN A 64 19.84 1.91 -20.72
N GLU A 65 20.60 1.11 -19.96
CA GLU A 65 21.83 1.52 -19.27
C GLU A 65 21.63 2.77 -18.40
N ASN A 66 20.51 2.86 -17.68
CA ASN A 66 20.15 4.00 -16.83
C ASN A 66 20.07 5.37 -17.55
N LYS A 67 19.95 5.41 -18.89
CA LYS A 67 19.89 6.66 -19.66
C LYS A 67 18.62 7.45 -19.34
N LYS A 68 18.75 8.44 -18.45
CA LYS A 68 17.62 9.27 -17.94
C LYS A 68 16.78 9.92 -19.04
N ASN A 69 17.43 10.39 -20.11
CA ASN A 69 16.76 11.00 -21.26
C ASN A 69 15.86 10.02 -22.04
N ILE A 70 16.06 8.72 -21.88
CA ILE A 70 15.22 7.66 -22.44
C ILE A 70 14.19 7.20 -21.41
N CYS A 71 14.64 6.86 -20.20
CA CYS A 71 13.79 6.22 -19.20
C CYS A 71 12.77 7.18 -18.57
N SER A 72 13.09 8.47 -18.38
CA SER A 72 12.17 9.41 -17.70
C SER A 72 10.89 9.67 -18.52
N PRO A 73 10.96 9.88 -19.85
CA PRO A 73 9.76 9.92 -20.69
C PRO A 73 8.94 8.63 -20.64
N ILE A 74 9.61 7.47 -20.63
CA ILE A 74 8.93 6.17 -20.52
C ILE A 74 8.16 6.08 -19.20
N PHE A 75 8.81 6.34 -18.06
CA PHE A 75 8.20 6.27 -16.74
C PHE A 75 7.04 7.25 -16.58
N SER A 76 7.17 8.45 -17.15
CA SER A 76 6.12 9.47 -17.13
C SER A 76 4.87 9.05 -17.90
N ARG A 77 5.04 8.30 -19.00
CA ARG A 77 3.94 7.76 -19.79
C ARG A 77 3.29 6.55 -19.12
N ILE A 78 4.08 5.52 -18.79
CA ILE A 78 3.56 4.26 -18.27
C ILE A 78 2.96 4.42 -16.86
N LYS A 79 3.51 5.31 -16.03
CA LYS A 79 3.12 5.53 -14.62
C LYS A 79 3.06 4.21 -13.83
N HIS A 80 1.86 3.65 -13.67
CA HIS A 80 1.52 2.45 -12.91
C HIS A 80 1.10 1.27 -13.82
N ASN A 81 1.15 1.45 -15.14
CA ASN A 81 0.71 0.45 -16.11
C ASN A 81 1.79 -0.62 -16.32
N LEU A 82 1.67 -1.74 -15.60
CA LEU A 82 2.59 -2.89 -15.67
C LEU A 82 2.61 -3.51 -17.08
N GLN A 83 1.48 -3.51 -17.80
CA GLN A 83 1.45 -4.07 -19.15
C GLN A 83 2.24 -3.20 -20.14
N GLU A 84 2.07 -1.88 -20.08
CA GLU A 84 2.90 -0.97 -20.88
C GLU A 84 4.37 -1.08 -20.48
N ALA A 85 4.67 -1.11 -19.17
CA ALA A 85 6.04 -1.30 -18.69
C ALA A 85 6.66 -2.58 -19.27
N TYR A 86 5.90 -3.67 -19.29
CA TYR A 86 6.33 -4.91 -19.91
C TYR A 86 6.57 -4.72 -21.41
N ILE A 87 5.63 -4.15 -22.17
CA ILE A 87 5.75 -3.91 -23.62
C ILE A 87 7.01 -3.11 -23.98
N GLU A 88 7.46 -2.19 -23.12
CA GLU A 88 8.70 -1.42 -23.33
C GLU A 88 9.98 -2.27 -23.34
N LEU A 89 9.93 -3.47 -22.76
CA LEU A 89 11.08 -4.36 -22.70
C LEU A 89 11.40 -4.93 -24.09
N LYS A 90 12.68 -4.86 -24.47
CA LYS A 90 13.23 -5.39 -25.71
C LYS A 90 13.31 -6.92 -25.67
N SER A 91 13.57 -7.49 -24.49
CA SER A 91 13.72 -8.92 -24.28
C SER A 91 12.63 -9.45 -23.36
N LYS A 92 12.14 -10.67 -23.65
CA LYS A 92 11.01 -11.28 -22.95
C LYS A 92 11.34 -12.69 -22.45
N PRO A 93 10.85 -13.10 -21.27
CA PRO A 93 10.98 -14.48 -20.78
C PRO A 93 10.24 -15.49 -21.69
N VAL A 94 10.56 -16.78 -21.55
CA VAL A 94 9.87 -17.86 -22.29
C VAL A 94 8.36 -17.89 -21.99
N GLU A 95 7.97 -17.53 -20.77
CA GLU A 95 6.57 -17.40 -20.33
C GLU A 95 5.88 -16.13 -20.85
N ASP A 96 6.43 -15.46 -21.88
CA ASP A 96 5.95 -14.16 -22.39
C ASP A 96 4.43 -14.07 -22.61
N PRO A 97 3.76 -15.04 -23.26
CA PRO A 97 2.31 -14.93 -23.48
C PRO A 97 1.53 -14.88 -22.17
N TRP A 98 1.95 -15.67 -21.17
CA TRP A 98 1.27 -15.72 -19.87
C TRP A 98 1.56 -14.47 -19.06
N ILE A 99 2.82 -14.04 -18.95
CA ILE A 99 3.20 -12.82 -18.23
C ILE A 99 2.49 -11.61 -18.81
N SER A 100 2.47 -11.47 -20.13
CA SER A 100 1.77 -10.38 -20.82
C SER A 100 0.27 -10.37 -20.51
N MET A 101 -0.37 -11.54 -20.50
CA MET A 101 -1.80 -11.61 -20.16
C MET A 101 -2.06 -11.30 -18.68
N TYR A 102 -1.20 -11.79 -17.80
CA TYR A 102 -1.28 -11.55 -16.37
C TYR A 102 -1.15 -10.06 -16.02
N LEU A 103 -0.11 -9.40 -16.53
CA LEU A 103 0.11 -7.97 -16.32
C LEU A 103 -1.01 -7.12 -16.93
N LYS A 104 -1.57 -7.52 -18.08
CA LYS A 104 -2.77 -6.89 -18.65
C LYS A 104 -3.97 -7.01 -17.72
N ASN A 105 -4.21 -8.19 -17.14
CA ASN A 105 -5.35 -8.42 -16.25
C ASN A 105 -5.19 -7.66 -14.92
N ILE A 106 -3.96 -7.44 -14.41
CA ILE A 106 -3.74 -6.52 -13.29
C ILE A 106 -4.31 -5.13 -13.60
N ILE A 107 -4.05 -4.61 -14.80
CA ILE A 107 -4.49 -3.25 -15.18
C ILE A 107 -5.99 -3.17 -15.44
N ILE A 108 -6.61 -4.24 -15.93
CA ILE A 108 -8.07 -4.29 -16.09
C ILE A 108 -8.78 -4.18 -14.73
N GLU A 109 -8.22 -4.81 -13.69
CA GLU A 109 -8.84 -4.89 -12.36
C GLU A 109 -8.38 -3.76 -11.42
N ASP A 110 -7.14 -3.28 -11.54
CA ASP A 110 -6.54 -2.26 -10.65
C ASP A 110 -5.59 -1.30 -11.41
N GLU A 111 -6.15 -0.54 -12.35
CA GLU A 111 -5.40 0.36 -13.25
C GLU A 111 -4.47 1.34 -12.52
N ASN A 112 -4.91 1.90 -11.39
CA ASN A 112 -4.24 3.01 -10.69
C ASN A 112 -3.69 2.61 -9.31
N GLU A 113 -3.55 1.31 -9.03
CA GLU A 113 -3.09 0.85 -7.72
C GLU A 113 -3.99 1.37 -6.58
N SER A 114 -5.30 1.42 -6.82
CA SER A 114 -6.28 1.99 -5.90
C SER A 114 -7.11 0.92 -5.22
N LEU A 115 -7.38 -0.20 -5.90
CA LEU A 115 -8.27 -1.25 -5.44
C LEU A 115 -7.84 -1.84 -4.08
N LEU A 116 -6.53 -2.02 -3.92
CA LEU A 116 -5.94 -2.65 -2.74
C LEU A 116 -5.58 -1.66 -1.63
N ARG A 117 -5.69 -0.35 -1.88
CA ARG A 117 -5.29 0.71 -0.95
C ARG A 117 -6.43 1.52 -0.37
N TYR A 118 -7.54 1.61 -1.08
CA TYR A 118 -8.70 2.43 -0.73
C TYR A 118 -9.96 1.58 -0.77
N SER A 119 -11.02 2.06 -0.13
CA SER A 119 -12.31 1.35 -0.07
C SER A 119 -12.78 0.93 -1.46
N MET A 120 -13.07 -0.35 -1.62
CA MET A 120 -13.64 -0.89 -2.86
C MET A 120 -15.02 -0.28 -3.11
N ASP A 121 -15.33 0.00 -4.38
CA ASP A 121 -16.66 0.50 -4.74
C ASP A 121 -17.74 -0.58 -4.62
N GLN A 122 -19.01 -0.16 -4.56
CA GLN A 122 -20.12 -1.07 -4.35
C GLN A 122 -20.31 -2.08 -5.50
N LYS A 123 -19.94 -1.71 -6.74
CA LYS A 123 -20.06 -2.59 -7.90
C LYS A 123 -19.05 -3.73 -7.77
N PHE A 124 -17.78 -3.40 -7.51
CA PHE A 124 -16.71 -4.38 -7.32
C PHE A 124 -17.08 -5.40 -6.23
N ARG A 125 -17.60 -4.94 -5.10
CA ARG A 125 -17.99 -5.82 -3.98
C ARG A 125 -19.11 -6.78 -4.31
N LYS A 126 -20.11 -6.32 -5.07
CA LYS A 126 -21.23 -7.17 -5.51
C LYS A 126 -20.76 -8.28 -6.43
N GLU A 127 -19.78 -7.99 -7.28
CA GLU A 127 -19.24 -8.91 -8.27
C GLU A 127 -18.16 -9.84 -7.69
N ASN A 128 -17.52 -9.46 -6.59
CA ASN A 128 -16.32 -10.12 -6.04
C ASN A 128 -16.42 -10.38 -4.53
N GLN A 129 -17.53 -10.95 -4.06
CA GLN A 129 -17.81 -11.11 -2.63
C GLN A 129 -16.71 -11.82 -1.84
N PHE A 130 -16.08 -12.83 -2.46
CA PHE A 130 -14.97 -13.59 -1.89
C PHE A 130 -13.81 -13.66 -2.88
N ILE A 131 -12.63 -13.27 -2.41
CA ILE A 131 -11.39 -13.25 -3.18
C ILE A 131 -10.41 -14.23 -2.56
N ASN A 132 -9.84 -15.12 -3.37
CA ASN A 132 -8.81 -16.02 -2.92
C ASN A 132 -7.44 -15.33 -2.92
N PHE A 133 -7.13 -14.62 -1.83
CA PHE A 133 -5.87 -13.90 -1.69
C PHE A 133 -4.65 -14.83 -1.72
N ASP A 134 -4.80 -16.07 -1.27
CA ASP A 134 -3.73 -17.07 -1.21
C ASP A 134 -3.27 -17.46 -2.63
N ASP A 135 -4.22 -17.83 -3.49
CA ASP A 135 -3.94 -18.12 -4.90
C ASP A 135 -3.40 -16.87 -5.61
N MET A 136 -4.01 -15.70 -5.39
CA MET A 136 -3.53 -14.45 -5.99
C MET A 136 -2.09 -14.12 -5.61
N PHE A 137 -1.73 -14.33 -4.34
CA PHE A 137 -0.39 -14.11 -3.85
C PHE A 137 0.61 -15.07 -4.49
N LYS A 138 0.33 -16.38 -4.50
CA LYS A 138 1.19 -17.39 -5.13
C LYS A 138 1.40 -17.14 -6.63
N VAL A 139 0.35 -16.75 -7.34
CA VAL A 139 0.46 -16.39 -8.77
C VAL A 139 1.31 -15.12 -8.96
N SER A 140 1.16 -14.12 -8.09
CA SER A 140 1.99 -12.90 -8.11
C SER A 140 3.46 -13.21 -7.86
N LEU A 141 3.76 -14.11 -6.91
CA LEU A 141 5.11 -14.59 -6.63
C LEU A 141 5.73 -15.26 -7.85
N TYR A 142 4.98 -16.15 -8.54
CA TYR A 142 5.48 -16.79 -9.76
C TYR A 142 5.88 -15.76 -10.82
N ALA A 143 5.03 -14.76 -11.07
CA ALA A 143 5.33 -13.70 -12.04
C ALA A 143 6.59 -12.91 -11.65
N PHE A 144 6.76 -12.59 -10.35
CA PHE A 144 7.93 -11.88 -9.85
C PHE A 144 9.22 -12.70 -10.04
N GLU A 145 9.21 -13.98 -9.65
CA GLU A 145 10.36 -14.87 -9.78
C GLU A 145 10.78 -15.08 -11.24
N VAL A 146 9.82 -15.29 -12.16
CA VAL A 146 10.12 -15.46 -13.59
C VAL A 146 10.81 -14.21 -14.15
N LEU A 147 10.31 -13.02 -13.80
CA LEU A 147 10.88 -11.75 -14.27
C LEU A 147 12.26 -11.47 -13.67
N LEU A 148 12.45 -11.78 -12.38
CA LEU A 148 13.70 -11.60 -11.67
C LEU A 148 14.78 -12.55 -12.19
N ASP A 149 14.48 -13.83 -12.33
CA ASP A 149 15.40 -14.85 -12.85
C ASP A 149 15.79 -14.55 -14.30
N PHE A 150 14.80 -14.22 -15.14
CA PHE A 150 15.05 -13.85 -16.53
C PHE A 150 15.99 -12.65 -16.66
N SER A 151 15.75 -11.60 -15.87
CA SER A 151 16.46 -10.34 -16.05
C SER A 151 17.78 -10.31 -15.32
N TYR A 152 17.90 -10.97 -14.18
CA TYR A 152 19.03 -10.82 -13.26
C TYR A 152 19.72 -12.15 -12.93
N SER A 153 19.16 -13.30 -13.33
CA SER A 153 19.62 -14.63 -12.90
C SER A 153 19.67 -14.76 -11.38
N GLU A 154 18.67 -14.17 -10.73
CA GLU A 154 18.48 -14.16 -9.29
C GLU A 154 17.12 -14.80 -8.96
N ARG A 155 17.02 -15.44 -7.80
CA ARG A 155 15.79 -16.02 -7.28
C ARG A 155 15.61 -15.64 -5.82
N MET A 156 14.37 -15.44 -5.39
CA MET A 156 14.03 -15.23 -3.98
C MET A 156 13.33 -16.43 -3.35
N LEU A 157 12.74 -17.30 -4.17
CA LEU A 157 12.12 -18.54 -3.73
C LEU A 157 13.08 -19.71 -3.84
N ASP A 158 12.97 -20.65 -2.91
CA ASP A 158 13.61 -21.96 -3.08
C ASP A 158 12.88 -22.83 -4.12
N GLU A 159 13.42 -24.01 -4.44
CA GLU A 159 12.87 -24.88 -5.48
C GLU A 159 11.46 -25.39 -5.14
N GLU A 160 11.16 -25.61 -3.86
CA GLU A 160 9.86 -26.11 -3.41
C GLU A 160 8.82 -24.98 -3.44
N GLU A 161 9.16 -23.82 -2.92
CA GLU A 161 8.34 -22.60 -2.99
C GLU A 161 8.03 -22.23 -4.46
N PHE A 162 9.03 -22.29 -5.34
CA PHE A 162 8.84 -22.00 -6.77
C PHE A 162 7.95 -23.03 -7.47
N LYS A 163 8.04 -24.31 -7.08
CA LYS A 163 7.15 -25.34 -7.60
C LYS A 163 5.69 -25.09 -7.19
N ILE A 164 5.45 -24.72 -5.93
CA ILE A 164 4.10 -24.40 -5.42
C ILE A 164 3.50 -23.20 -6.18
N THR A 165 4.28 -22.15 -6.42
CA THR A 165 3.78 -20.97 -7.15
C THR A 165 3.51 -21.28 -8.63
N ARG A 166 4.30 -22.16 -9.25
CA ARG A 166 4.04 -22.65 -10.61
C ARG A 166 2.74 -23.46 -10.68
N GLU A 167 2.52 -24.38 -9.75
CA GLU A 167 1.27 -25.17 -9.69
C GLU A 167 0.05 -24.26 -9.51
N ALA A 168 0.13 -23.25 -8.63
CA ALA A 168 -0.92 -22.25 -8.48
C ALA A 168 -1.17 -21.47 -9.79
N LYS A 169 -0.12 -21.07 -10.51
CA LYS A 169 -0.24 -20.44 -11.84
C LYS A 169 -0.98 -21.34 -12.82
N GLU A 170 -0.62 -22.62 -12.90
CA GLU A 170 -1.20 -23.57 -13.86
C GLU A 170 -2.67 -23.88 -13.56
N GLU A 171 -3.02 -24.03 -12.28
CA GLU A 171 -4.38 -24.40 -11.87
C GLU A 171 -5.34 -23.23 -11.77
N LYS A 172 -4.86 -22.08 -11.25
CA LYS A 172 -5.73 -20.97 -10.81
C LYS A 172 -5.69 -19.77 -11.73
N SER A 173 -4.60 -19.64 -12.50
CA SER A 173 -4.39 -18.54 -13.44
C SER A 173 -3.88 -19.03 -14.81
N PRO A 174 -4.46 -20.07 -15.43
CA PRO A 174 -3.94 -20.64 -16.67
C PRO A 174 -3.89 -19.63 -17.83
N ASN A 175 -4.76 -18.62 -17.81
CA ASN A 175 -4.83 -17.56 -18.82
C ASN A 175 -4.36 -16.21 -18.26
N GLY A 176 -3.59 -16.20 -17.17
CA GLY A 176 -3.10 -14.96 -16.55
C GLY A 176 -4.18 -14.22 -15.77
N GLU A 177 -5.18 -14.89 -15.23
CA GLU A 177 -6.16 -14.30 -14.33
C GLU A 177 -5.45 -13.64 -13.12
N TYR A 178 -5.69 -12.34 -12.90
CA TYR A 178 -5.19 -11.65 -11.72
C TYR A 178 -6.15 -11.80 -10.53
N LEU A 179 -7.44 -11.53 -10.75
CA LEU A 179 -8.45 -11.63 -9.71
C LEU A 179 -9.02 -13.05 -9.63
N ILE A 180 -8.62 -13.79 -8.60
CA ILE A 180 -9.03 -15.18 -8.38
C ILE A 180 -10.16 -15.20 -7.34
N ARG A 181 -11.33 -15.65 -7.76
CA ARG A 181 -12.55 -15.66 -6.92
C ARG A 181 -12.67 -16.96 -6.14
N ALA A 182 -13.16 -16.85 -4.91
CA ALA A 182 -13.51 -18.01 -4.09
C ALA A 182 -15.02 -18.25 -4.11
N ASN A 183 -15.42 -19.51 -3.93
CA ASN A 183 -16.84 -19.91 -3.86
C ASN A 183 -17.43 -19.75 -2.46
N THR A 184 -16.57 -19.67 -1.44
CA THR A 184 -16.92 -19.48 -0.03
C THR A 184 -16.02 -18.40 0.56
N GLY A 185 -16.41 -17.85 1.71
CA GLY A 185 -15.59 -16.86 2.41
C GLY A 185 -14.56 -17.47 3.37
N GLU A 186 -14.72 -18.74 3.77
CA GLU A 186 -13.83 -19.37 4.76
C GLU A 186 -12.38 -19.37 4.27
N GLY A 187 -11.47 -18.73 5.02
CA GLY A 187 -10.06 -18.62 4.66
C GLY A 187 -9.76 -17.62 3.52
N HIS A 188 -10.72 -16.78 3.13
CA HIS A 188 -10.60 -15.87 1.98
C HIS A 188 -10.96 -14.43 2.34
N LEU A 189 -10.60 -13.50 1.44
CA LEU A 189 -10.87 -12.07 1.61
C LEU A 189 -12.35 -11.80 1.38
N TYR A 190 -13.03 -11.26 2.39
CA TYR A 190 -14.43 -10.83 2.33
C TYR A 190 -14.53 -9.36 1.89
N THR A 191 -15.15 -9.12 0.74
CA THR A 191 -15.33 -7.75 0.21
C THR A 191 -16.71 -7.15 0.48
N TRP A 192 -17.68 -7.95 0.95
CA TRP A 192 -19.10 -7.58 0.97
C TRP A 192 -19.57 -6.75 2.20
N GLN A 193 -18.72 -6.49 3.19
CA GLN A 193 -19.12 -5.66 4.34
C GLN A 193 -19.29 -4.17 3.94
N ILE A 194 -20.11 -3.41 4.69
CA ILE A 194 -20.63 -2.09 4.28
C ILE A 194 -19.90 -0.93 4.99
N ASN A 195 -19.53 0.07 4.18
CA ASN A 195 -19.16 1.48 4.40
C ASN A 195 -18.17 1.88 5.53
N SER A 196 -18.49 1.78 6.82
CA SER A 196 -17.57 2.27 7.88
C SER A 196 -16.54 1.23 8.32
N VAL A 197 -16.87 -0.06 8.23
CA VAL A 197 -16.03 -1.16 8.72
C VAL A 197 -14.82 -1.43 7.80
N ASP A 198 -14.94 -1.20 6.49
CA ASP A 198 -13.86 -1.55 5.54
C ASP A 198 -12.70 -0.59 5.53
N LEU A 199 -12.97 0.70 5.74
CA LEU A 199 -11.91 1.68 5.85
C LEU A 199 -11.09 1.41 7.13
N TYR A 200 -11.77 1.00 8.21
CA TYR A 200 -11.10 0.52 9.42
C TYR A 200 -10.27 -0.75 9.17
N LYS A 201 -10.76 -1.72 8.38
CA LYS A 201 -9.94 -2.89 7.97
C LYS A 201 -8.70 -2.49 7.18
N GLN A 202 -8.78 -1.47 6.32
CA GLN A 202 -7.61 -0.98 5.59
C GLN A 202 -6.62 -0.31 6.54
N ILE A 203 -7.11 0.56 7.41
CA ILE A 203 -6.32 1.19 8.46
C ILE A 203 -5.59 0.13 9.31
N GLU A 204 -6.34 -0.85 9.83
CA GLU A 204 -5.85 -1.94 10.67
C GLU A 204 -4.88 -2.85 9.89
N GLY A 205 -5.20 -3.19 8.65
CA GLY A 205 -4.37 -4.00 7.76
C GLY A 205 -3.01 -3.35 7.52
N PHE A 206 -2.97 -2.10 7.09
CA PHE A 206 -1.72 -1.38 6.84
C PHE A 206 -0.91 -1.14 8.11
N SER A 207 -1.55 -0.79 9.22
CA SER A 207 -0.85 -0.48 10.47
C SER A 207 -0.24 -1.74 11.09
N LYS A 208 -1.01 -2.83 11.14
CA LYS A 208 -0.50 -4.12 11.64
C LYS A 208 0.54 -4.72 10.70
N SER A 209 0.36 -4.62 9.39
CA SER A 209 1.39 -5.06 8.43
C SER A 209 2.69 -4.30 8.65
N ALA A 210 2.65 -2.99 8.89
CA ALA A 210 3.84 -2.21 9.20
C ALA A 210 4.55 -2.72 10.46
N VAL A 211 3.81 -3.05 11.53
CA VAL A 211 4.35 -3.65 12.76
C VAL A 211 4.93 -5.05 12.52
N ILE A 212 4.27 -5.88 11.70
CA ILE A 212 4.75 -7.23 11.35
C ILE A 212 6.09 -7.12 10.61
N ILE A 213 6.15 -6.24 9.60
CA ILE A 213 7.36 -6.02 8.81
C ILE A 213 8.47 -5.41 9.69
N SER A 214 8.13 -4.46 10.58
CA SER A 214 9.11 -3.76 11.41
C SER A 214 9.84 -4.68 12.39
N LYS A 215 9.16 -5.69 12.92
CA LYS A 215 9.76 -6.69 13.83
C LYS A 215 10.90 -7.49 13.21
N ASN A 216 10.93 -7.60 11.89
CA ASN A 216 11.99 -8.30 11.15
C ASN A 216 13.00 -7.34 10.53
N LEU A 217 12.98 -6.04 10.87
CA LEU A 217 13.99 -5.09 10.41
C LEU A 217 15.35 -5.39 11.07
N GLY A 218 16.12 -6.28 10.44
CA GLY A 218 17.52 -6.49 10.77
C GLY A 218 18.36 -5.23 10.49
N LYS A 219 19.62 -5.23 10.97
CA LYS A 219 20.59 -4.18 10.64
C LYS A 219 21.02 -4.19 9.16
N SER A 220 20.77 -5.28 8.43
CA SER A 220 21.13 -5.45 7.02
C SER A 220 20.03 -5.02 6.04
N ASP A 221 18.79 -4.87 6.49
CA ASP A 221 17.63 -4.79 5.60
C ASP A 221 17.13 -3.35 5.47
N GLU A 222 18.05 -2.44 5.13
CA GLU A 222 17.76 -1.02 4.96
C GLU A 222 16.61 -0.77 3.98
N TRP A 223 16.45 -1.61 2.95
CA TRP A 223 15.39 -1.45 1.96
C TRP A 223 14.00 -1.82 2.47
N LEU A 224 13.91 -2.69 3.47
CA LEU A 224 12.63 -3.11 4.05
C LEU A 224 11.97 -1.97 4.85
N MET A 225 12.72 -0.91 5.19
CA MET A 225 12.17 0.30 5.80
C MET A 225 11.16 1.01 4.88
N PHE A 226 11.32 0.91 3.55
CA PHE A 226 10.48 1.61 2.58
C PHE A 226 9.02 1.10 2.60
N PRO A 227 8.75 -0.21 2.38
CA PRO A 227 7.40 -0.74 2.53
C PRO A 227 6.86 -0.57 3.96
N THR A 228 7.71 -0.70 4.99
CA THR A 228 7.30 -0.50 6.39
C THR A 228 6.74 0.92 6.62
N ILE A 229 7.54 1.94 6.29
CA ILE A 229 7.15 3.33 6.49
C ILE A 229 5.99 3.71 5.57
N PHE A 230 5.97 3.19 4.33
CA PHE A 230 4.83 3.39 3.44
C PHE A 230 3.53 2.91 4.09
N CYS A 231 3.52 1.70 4.68
CA CYS A 231 2.32 1.15 5.32
C CYS A 231 1.85 2.02 6.50
N PHE A 232 2.76 2.40 7.39
CA PHE A 232 2.47 3.31 8.49
C PHE A 232 1.89 4.66 8.02
N ARG A 233 2.55 5.27 7.02
CA ARG A 233 2.16 6.56 6.45
C ARG A 233 0.80 6.50 5.78
N HIS A 234 0.50 5.41 5.07
CA HIS A 234 -0.80 5.17 4.44
C HIS A 234 -1.90 5.00 5.49
N SER A 235 -1.65 4.25 6.57
CA SER A 235 -2.59 4.14 7.70
C SER A 235 -2.92 5.49 8.32
N VAL A 236 -1.93 6.35 8.58
CA VAL A 236 -2.17 7.69 9.14
C VAL A 236 -3.01 8.56 8.21
N GLU A 237 -2.76 8.51 6.89
CA GLU A 237 -3.57 9.24 5.91
C GLU A 237 -5.04 8.81 5.99
N ILE A 238 -5.30 7.51 5.96
CA ILE A 238 -6.67 6.97 5.98
C ILE A 238 -7.35 7.27 7.32
N TYR A 239 -6.65 7.09 8.45
CA TYR A 239 -7.16 7.45 9.79
C TYR A 239 -7.62 8.90 9.86
N LEU A 240 -6.77 9.83 9.40
CA LEU A 240 -7.09 11.25 9.44
C LEU A 240 -8.32 11.59 8.59
N LYS A 241 -8.40 11.02 7.38
CA LYS A 241 -9.55 11.20 6.49
C LYS A 241 -10.84 10.70 7.14
N GLU A 242 -10.78 9.56 7.83
CA GLU A 242 -11.96 8.95 8.44
C GLU A 242 -12.43 9.64 9.70
N ILE A 243 -11.52 9.95 10.63
CA ILE A 243 -11.88 10.67 11.85
C ILE A 243 -12.56 11.99 11.49
N VAL A 244 -12.00 12.71 10.51
CA VAL A 244 -12.57 13.96 10.02
C VAL A 244 -13.90 13.75 9.33
N ASN A 245 -14.06 12.70 8.53
CA ASN A 245 -15.34 12.33 7.92
C ASN A 245 -16.43 12.16 8.98
N THR A 246 -16.14 11.31 9.97
CA THR A 246 -17.08 10.92 11.03
C THR A 246 -17.46 12.13 11.87
N LEU A 247 -16.48 12.89 12.36
CA LEU A 247 -16.73 14.09 13.13
C LEU A 247 -17.49 15.16 12.34
N ASN A 248 -17.17 15.36 11.06
CA ASN A 248 -17.87 16.33 10.22
C ASN A 248 -19.34 15.92 9.99
N ASN A 249 -19.61 14.63 9.81
CA ASN A 249 -20.97 14.10 9.68
C ASN A 249 -21.75 14.22 10.99
N SER A 250 -21.14 13.91 12.15
CA SER A 250 -21.74 14.14 13.47
C SER A 250 -22.02 15.62 13.73
N ALA A 251 -21.17 16.53 13.28
CA ALA A 251 -21.39 17.96 13.45
C ALA A 251 -22.62 18.45 12.66
N LYS A 252 -22.86 17.88 11.47
CA LYS A 252 -24.05 18.18 10.66
C LYS A 252 -25.32 17.68 11.32
N SER A 253 -25.31 16.48 11.92
CA SER A 253 -26.48 15.95 12.64
C SER A 253 -26.79 16.74 13.90
N ASP A 254 -25.76 17.12 14.67
CA ASP A 254 -25.92 17.80 15.96
C ASP A 254 -26.41 19.25 15.79
N LEU A 255 -25.95 19.96 14.76
CA LEU A 255 -26.21 21.40 14.63
C LEU A 255 -27.49 21.74 13.85
N LYS A 256 -28.09 20.82 13.08
CA LYS A 256 -29.25 21.08 12.19
C LYS A 256 -29.10 22.36 11.35
N THR A 257 -27.88 22.78 11.06
CA THR A 257 -27.60 23.99 10.31
C THR A 257 -27.06 23.62 8.92
N ASP A 258 -27.72 24.10 7.87
CA ASP A 258 -27.27 24.04 6.46
C ASP A 258 -25.93 24.75 6.20
N ASN A 259 -25.31 25.36 7.21
CA ASN A 259 -24.10 26.18 7.09
C ASN A 259 -22.78 25.43 7.35
N ASN A 260 -22.80 24.14 7.72
CA ASN A 260 -21.56 23.36 7.76
C ASN A 260 -21.16 22.99 6.35
N LYS A 261 -20.21 23.75 5.79
CA LYS A 261 -19.63 23.49 4.47
C LYS A 261 -19.06 22.07 4.44
N ASP A 262 -19.45 21.32 3.43
CA ASP A 262 -18.81 20.05 3.10
C ASP A 262 -17.28 20.21 3.06
N LEU A 263 -16.58 19.16 3.45
CA LEU A 263 -15.13 19.10 3.28
C LEU A 263 -14.83 19.29 1.78
N PRO A 264 -13.90 20.18 1.42
CA PRO A 264 -13.64 20.45 0.03
C PRO A 264 -13.09 19.20 -0.66
N GLU A 265 -13.37 19.02 -1.94
CA GLU A 265 -12.94 17.85 -2.74
C GLU A 265 -11.42 17.59 -2.66
N ILE A 266 -10.63 18.66 -2.50
CA ILE A 266 -9.18 18.59 -2.31
C ILE A 266 -8.77 17.78 -1.07
N PHE A 267 -9.59 17.75 -0.01
CA PHE A 267 -9.32 16.96 1.20
C PHE A 267 -9.28 15.46 0.92
N TRP A 268 -10.18 14.98 0.06
CA TRP A 268 -10.30 13.56 -0.27
C TRP A 268 -9.23 13.12 -1.26
N SER A 269 -8.95 13.97 -2.25
CA SER A 269 -8.03 13.69 -3.35
C SER A 269 -6.55 13.95 -3.01
N THR A 270 -6.26 14.77 -2.00
CA THR A 270 -4.87 15.01 -1.60
C THR A 270 -4.31 13.83 -0.81
N HIS A 271 -3.04 13.53 -1.06
CA HIS A 271 -2.23 12.65 -0.23
C HIS A 271 -1.29 13.45 0.69
N ASP A 272 -1.30 14.78 0.65
CA ASP A 272 -0.43 15.61 1.48
C ASP A 272 -0.93 15.67 2.93
N LEU A 273 -0.21 15.03 3.86
CA LEU A 273 -0.57 15.01 5.28
C LEU A 273 -0.69 16.41 5.90
N LYS A 274 0.08 17.41 5.42
CA LYS A 274 -0.07 18.81 5.89
C LYS A 274 -1.38 19.43 5.43
N GLU A 275 -1.76 19.21 4.17
CA GLU A 275 -3.05 19.71 3.68
C GLU A 275 -4.21 18.98 4.35
N ILE A 276 -4.12 17.66 4.57
CA ILE A 276 -5.12 16.91 5.34
C ILE A 276 -5.25 17.50 6.75
N TRP A 277 -4.12 17.65 7.46
CA TRP A 277 -4.10 18.17 8.83
C TRP A 277 -4.65 19.58 8.96
N LYS A 278 -4.41 20.46 7.98
CA LYS A 278 -4.98 21.81 7.92
C LYS A 278 -6.51 21.81 7.98
N TYR A 279 -7.17 20.82 7.40
CA TYR A 279 -8.63 20.62 7.52
C TYR A 279 -9.00 19.85 8.80
N SER A 280 -8.18 18.90 9.24
CA SER A 280 -8.42 18.11 10.45
C SER A 280 -8.37 18.95 11.73
N LYS A 281 -7.34 19.79 11.91
CA LYS A 281 -7.05 20.50 13.17
C LYS A 281 -8.23 21.33 13.69
N PRO A 282 -8.94 22.14 12.88
CA PRO A 282 -10.13 22.86 13.34
C PRO A 282 -11.23 21.95 13.89
N ILE A 283 -11.46 20.80 13.24
CA ILE A 283 -12.48 19.82 13.64
C ILE A 283 -12.06 19.14 14.96
N PHE A 284 -10.81 18.69 15.07
CA PHE A 284 -10.25 18.17 16.31
C PHE A 284 -10.36 19.20 17.45
N SER A 285 -10.05 20.47 17.18
CA SER A 285 -10.14 21.55 18.17
C SER A 285 -11.58 21.79 18.64
N MET A 286 -12.55 21.74 17.72
CA MET A 286 -13.98 21.88 18.06
C MET A 286 -14.44 20.74 18.97
N TYR A 287 -14.07 19.51 18.65
CA TYR A 287 -14.46 18.31 19.38
C TYR A 287 -13.65 18.06 20.66
N SER A 288 -12.46 18.66 20.80
CA SER A 288 -11.64 18.56 22.01
C SER A 288 -12.39 19.00 23.27
N LYS A 289 -13.27 20.01 23.16
CA LYS A 289 -14.12 20.46 24.27
C LYS A 289 -15.21 19.44 24.63
N LYS A 290 -15.79 18.79 23.62
CA LYS A 290 -16.88 17.79 23.78
C LYS A 290 -16.34 16.51 24.43
N PHE A 291 -15.16 16.07 24.02
CA PHE A 291 -14.55 14.82 24.47
C PHE A 291 -13.45 14.97 25.51
N HIS A 292 -13.19 16.19 26.00
CA HIS A 292 -12.11 16.51 26.92
C HIS A 292 -10.72 16.07 26.44
N TRP A 293 -10.47 16.10 25.13
CA TRP A 293 -9.16 15.78 24.56
C TRP A 293 -8.12 16.85 24.92
N ASN A 294 -6.89 16.40 25.18
CA ASN A 294 -5.80 17.31 25.54
C ASN A 294 -5.31 18.09 24.30
N ILE A 295 -5.42 19.42 24.35
CA ILE A 295 -4.97 20.30 23.26
C ILE A 295 -3.46 20.24 23.02
N GLU A 296 -2.67 19.94 24.06
CA GLU A 296 -1.22 19.78 23.92
C GLU A 296 -0.87 18.54 23.11
N GLU A 297 -1.65 17.45 23.22
CA GLU A 297 -1.47 16.25 22.41
C GLU A 297 -1.80 16.51 20.94
N ILE A 298 -2.88 17.24 20.66
CA ILE A 298 -3.22 17.69 19.29
C ILE A 298 -2.08 18.53 18.69
N ASN A 299 -1.46 19.41 19.49
CA ASN A 299 -0.31 20.20 19.03
C ASN A 299 0.95 19.35 18.80
N LYS A 300 1.17 18.28 19.58
CA LYS A 300 2.26 17.32 19.33
C LYS A 300 2.05 16.57 18.01
N VAL A 301 0.82 16.14 17.73
CA VAL A 301 0.45 15.50 16.45
C VAL A 301 0.79 16.39 15.26
N GLU A 302 0.49 17.69 15.33
CA GLU A 302 0.86 18.66 14.30
C GLU A 302 2.38 18.70 14.04
N GLN A 303 3.19 18.70 15.10
CA GLN A 303 4.65 18.72 14.98
C GLN A 303 5.17 17.45 14.29
N VAL A 304 4.61 16.28 14.62
CA VAL A 304 4.98 15.00 14.00
C VAL A 304 4.56 14.97 12.53
N ILE A 305 3.33 15.39 12.19
CA ILE A 305 2.88 15.50 10.80
C ILE A 305 3.79 16.45 10.00
N HIS A 306 4.16 17.60 10.57
CA HIS A 306 5.09 18.52 9.93
C HIS A 306 6.47 17.91 9.69
N TYR A 307 6.98 17.13 10.66
CA TYR A 307 8.25 16.42 10.53
C TYR A 307 8.20 15.39 9.40
N ILE A 308 7.17 14.53 9.40
CA ILE A 308 6.95 13.51 8.35
C ILE A 308 6.87 14.17 6.97
N SER A 309 6.04 15.20 6.81
CA SER A 309 5.85 15.88 5.52
C SER A 309 7.07 16.67 5.02
N ASN A 310 8.06 16.94 5.88
CA ASN A 310 9.33 17.53 5.46
C ASN A 310 10.32 16.49 4.88
N ILE A 311 10.09 15.21 5.18
CA ILE A 311 10.81 14.07 4.63
C ILE A 311 10.11 13.62 3.36
N ASP A 312 8.81 13.34 3.45
CA ASP A 312 7.98 12.87 2.36
C ASP A 312 6.59 13.52 2.43
N ARG A 313 6.33 14.37 1.43
CA ARG A 313 5.07 15.11 1.35
C ARG A 313 3.91 14.23 0.87
N HIS A 314 4.15 13.33 -0.08
CA HIS A 314 3.09 12.70 -0.89
C HIS A 314 3.06 11.17 -0.83
N GLY A 315 3.97 10.50 -0.13
CA GLY A 315 4.03 9.03 -0.10
C GLY A 315 4.92 8.44 -1.19
N ASP A 316 5.43 9.27 -2.11
CA ASP A 316 6.19 8.82 -3.28
C ASP A 316 7.59 8.36 -2.90
N PHE A 317 8.21 9.02 -1.90
CA PHE A 317 9.56 8.71 -1.46
C PHE A 317 9.71 7.26 -0.98
N TYR A 318 8.68 6.73 -0.33
CA TYR A 318 8.69 5.36 0.19
C TYR A 318 8.28 4.31 -0.84
N ARG A 319 7.70 4.73 -1.97
CA ARG A 319 7.29 3.85 -3.06
C ARG A 319 8.29 3.80 -4.19
N TYR A 320 9.04 4.87 -4.43
CA TYR A 320 9.96 4.97 -5.56
C TYR A 320 11.32 5.48 -5.11
N PRO A 321 12.42 4.88 -5.63
CA PRO A 321 13.76 5.35 -5.29
C PRO A 321 14.17 6.64 -6.02
N THR A 322 13.39 7.09 -7.02
CA THR A 322 13.68 8.30 -7.78
C THR A 322 12.47 9.21 -7.93
N ASP A 323 12.73 10.47 -8.25
CA ASP A 323 11.71 11.38 -8.78
C ASP A 323 11.28 11.02 -10.22
N LYS A 324 10.37 11.80 -10.80
CA LYS A 324 9.91 11.65 -12.19
C LYS A 324 11.03 11.84 -13.23
N GLY A 325 12.11 12.54 -12.86
CA GLY A 325 13.31 12.74 -13.67
C GLY A 325 14.35 11.63 -13.51
N ILE A 326 14.06 10.57 -12.74
CA ILE A 326 15.00 9.48 -12.43
C ILE A 326 16.23 10.01 -11.67
N ASN A 327 16.05 11.08 -10.89
CA ASN A 327 17.03 11.48 -9.91
C ASN A 327 16.76 10.71 -8.62
N ASN A 328 17.78 10.05 -8.08
CA ASN A 328 17.63 9.34 -6.81
C ASN A 328 17.14 10.31 -5.75
N ASN A 329 16.14 9.86 -5.01
CA ASN A 329 15.66 10.62 -3.88
C ASN A 329 16.80 10.74 -2.86
N GLU A 330 17.08 11.96 -2.42
CA GLU A 330 18.03 12.18 -1.35
C GLU A 330 17.46 11.52 -0.09
N VAL A 331 18.09 10.44 0.35
CA VAL A 331 17.87 9.93 1.70
C VAL A 331 18.47 10.97 2.63
N LYS A 332 17.71 12.01 2.98
CA LYS A 332 17.98 12.77 4.21
C LYS A 332 18.15 11.73 5.30
N SER A 333 19.07 11.94 6.24
CA SER A 333 19.29 10.98 7.34
C SER A 333 17.97 10.74 8.09
N ILE A 334 17.25 9.70 7.67
CA ILE A 334 16.01 9.28 8.30
C ILE A 334 16.45 8.44 9.48
N ASP A 335 16.18 8.95 10.67
CA ASP A 335 16.26 8.13 11.87
C ASP A 335 15.08 7.15 11.83
N ARG A 336 15.37 5.94 11.35
CA ARG A 336 14.38 4.89 11.09
C ARG A 336 13.57 4.56 12.34
N ASP A 337 14.25 4.35 13.46
CA ASP A 337 13.62 3.89 14.70
C ASP A 337 12.74 5.02 15.26
N LYS A 338 13.20 6.27 15.16
CA LYS A 338 12.40 7.44 15.50
C LYS A 338 11.19 7.63 14.58
N MET A 339 11.32 7.39 13.28
CA MET A 339 10.19 7.45 12.34
C MET A 339 9.14 6.40 12.65
N ILE A 340 9.55 5.16 12.91
CA ILE A 340 8.64 4.07 13.29
C ILE A 340 7.89 4.46 14.57
N GLN A 341 8.61 4.90 15.61
CA GLN A 341 8.00 5.34 16.86
C GLN A 341 6.98 6.47 16.64
N PHE A 342 7.32 7.46 15.82
CA PHE A 342 6.39 8.55 15.49
C PHE A 342 5.11 8.08 14.81
N TYR A 343 5.19 7.08 13.92
CA TYR A 343 4.00 6.53 13.31
C TYR A 343 3.18 5.68 14.27
N GLU A 344 3.82 4.88 15.12
CA GLU A 344 3.16 4.09 16.16
C GLU A 344 2.40 5.00 17.13
N ASP A 345 3.05 6.05 17.64
CA ASP A 345 2.43 7.06 18.52
C ASP A 345 1.22 7.74 17.85
N LEU A 346 1.33 8.07 16.55
CA LEU A 346 0.24 8.67 15.79
C LEU A 346 -0.94 7.69 15.63
N ILE A 347 -0.67 6.42 15.32
CA ILE A 347 -1.71 5.41 15.15
C ILE A 347 -2.41 5.12 16.46
N GLU A 348 -1.68 5.02 17.57
CA GLU A 348 -2.25 4.86 18.91
C GLU A 348 -3.17 6.03 19.25
N PHE A 349 -2.71 7.26 19.05
CA PHE A 349 -3.52 8.45 19.24
C PHE A 349 -4.79 8.45 18.38
N MET A 350 -4.67 8.17 17.08
CA MET A 350 -5.83 8.16 16.17
C MET A 350 -6.81 7.04 16.51
N SER A 351 -6.33 5.86 16.91
CA SER A 351 -7.15 4.75 17.37
C SER A 351 -7.95 5.13 18.62
N TYR A 352 -7.30 5.73 19.62
CA TYR A 352 -7.96 6.25 20.82
C TYR A 352 -9.07 7.25 20.48
N ILE A 353 -8.77 8.22 19.61
CA ILE A 353 -9.74 9.23 19.17
C ILE A 353 -10.93 8.57 18.48
N PHE A 354 -10.68 7.62 17.58
CA PHE A 354 -11.72 6.92 16.84
C PHE A 354 -12.64 6.12 17.77
N SER A 355 -12.09 5.35 18.71
CA SER A 355 -12.88 4.61 19.70
C SER A 355 -13.71 5.53 20.61
N ALA A 356 -13.16 6.69 21.01
CA ALA A 356 -13.91 7.67 21.79
C ALA A 356 -15.11 8.26 21.03
N ILE A 357 -14.99 8.40 19.70
CA ILE A 357 -16.08 8.86 18.84
C ILE A 357 -17.15 7.78 18.73
N GLU A 358 -16.78 6.53 18.45
CA GLU A 358 -17.71 5.41 18.33
C GLU A 358 -18.54 5.21 19.62
N ALA A 359 -17.87 5.20 20.78
CA ALA A 359 -18.54 5.04 22.08
C ALA A 359 -19.52 6.18 22.44
N SER A 360 -19.48 7.30 21.72
CA SER A 360 -20.40 8.43 21.92
C SER A 360 -21.60 8.46 20.97
N ASN A 361 -21.56 7.63 19.93
CA ASN A 361 -22.63 7.47 18.96
C ASN A 361 -23.53 6.26 19.28
N GLU A 362 -23.12 5.41 20.23
CA GLU A 362 -23.95 4.39 20.90
C GLU A 362 -24.69 4.99 22.10
#